data_AF-A0A2V9PCX9-F1
#
_entry.id   AF-A0A2V9PCX9-F1
#
_cell.length_a   1.000
_cell.length_b   1.000
_cell.length_c   1.000
_cell.angle_alpha   90.00
_cell.angle_beta   90.00
_cell.angle_gamma   90.00
#
_symmetry.space_group_name_H-M   'P 1'
#
loop_
_entity.id
_entity.type
_entity.pdbx_description
1 polymer ?
#
loop_
_entity_poly.entity_id
_entity_poly.type
_entity_poly.pdbx_seq_one_letter_code
_entity_poly.pdbx_strand_id
1 'polypeptide(L)'
;MNAPGKSLVFFLLATFLIWSASSLHSQANAKLDIKLPLRNNSARFAVIGDSGTGDKEQYEVAKEMETYRQAVGFDFVIMLGDNIYGGHDPRDFAQKFEMPYKSLLDAGVKFYASLGNHDDPNVERLYKPFNMNGERYHTFKKGDVQFFALDSNYMDAKQLTWVEQNLRSSGAHWKICYFHHPL
;
A
#
# COMPACT_ATOMS: atom_id res chain seq x y z
N MET A 1 -6.65 -49.37 71.00
CA MET A 1 -7.10 -47.99 71.22
C MET A 1 -7.19 -47.32 69.85
N ASN A 2 -8.34 -46.71 69.54
CA ASN A 2 -8.65 -45.90 68.35
C ASN A 2 -7.66 -44.70 68.24
N ALA A 3 -7.37 -44.01 67.14
CA ALA A 3 -8.07 -43.65 65.89
C ALA A 3 -7.02 -43.05 64.87
N PRO A 4 -7.34 -42.23 63.82
CA PRO A 4 -7.66 -42.67 62.45
C PRO A 4 -6.99 -41.84 61.30
N GLY A 5 -7.29 -42.21 60.04
CA GLY A 5 -7.25 -41.33 58.85
C GLY A 5 -6.00 -41.48 57.98
N LYS A 6 -6.03 -41.48 56.64
CA LYS A 6 -6.96 -40.82 55.71
C LYS A 6 -7.06 -41.61 54.39
N SER A 7 -8.24 -41.52 53.78
CA SER A 7 -8.63 -42.07 52.48
C SER A 7 -7.68 -41.71 51.33
N LEU A 8 -7.43 -42.66 50.44
CA LEU A 8 -7.00 -42.38 49.07
C LEU A 8 -8.07 -42.90 48.11
N VAL A 9 -8.61 -41.96 47.33
CA VAL A 9 -9.67 -42.16 46.34
C VAL A 9 -9.04 -42.73 45.07
N PHE A 10 -9.64 -43.79 44.52
CA PHE A 10 -9.40 -44.28 43.16
C PHE A 10 -10.10 -43.36 42.16
N PHE A 11 -9.42 -42.99 41.06
CA PHE A 11 -10.12 -42.63 39.82
C PHE A 11 -9.49 -43.33 38.61
N LEU A 12 -10.42 -43.84 37.80
CA LEU A 12 -10.27 -44.67 36.62
C LEU A 12 -9.47 -44.01 35.48
N LEU A 13 -8.82 -44.88 34.70
CA LEU A 13 -8.51 -44.67 33.29
C LEU A 13 -9.75 -44.19 32.51
N ALA A 14 -9.59 -43.15 31.71
CA ALA A 14 -10.35 -42.96 30.48
C ALA A 14 -9.38 -42.50 29.39
N THR A 15 -8.88 -43.46 28.62
CA THR A 15 -8.21 -43.22 27.34
C THR A 15 -9.22 -42.62 26.37
N PHE A 16 -9.09 -41.34 26.06
CA PHE A 16 -9.70 -40.77 24.87
C PHE A 16 -8.67 -40.73 23.75
N LEU A 17 -8.75 -41.72 22.85
CA LEU A 17 -8.29 -41.53 21.47
C LEU A 17 -9.14 -40.41 20.87
N ILE A 18 -8.58 -39.20 20.77
CA ILE A 18 -9.12 -38.20 19.86
C ILE A 18 -8.37 -38.36 18.54
N TRP A 19 -9.10 -38.95 17.61
CA TRP A 19 -8.74 -39.14 16.21
C TRP A 19 -8.38 -37.76 15.62
N SER A 20 -7.18 -37.70 15.05
CA SER A 20 -6.66 -36.57 14.29
C SER A 20 -7.56 -36.28 13.09
N ALA A 21 -8.46 -35.32 13.22
CA ALA A 21 -8.99 -34.57 12.11
C ALA A 21 -8.15 -33.31 11.95
N SER A 22 -6.94 -33.48 11.41
CA SER A 22 -6.23 -32.39 10.76
C SER A 22 -7.04 -32.03 9.51
N SER A 23 -8.10 -31.24 9.67
CA SER A 23 -8.60 -30.41 8.58
C SER A 23 -7.52 -29.37 8.32
N LEU A 24 -6.49 -29.82 7.60
CA LEU A 24 -5.65 -28.99 6.77
C LEU A 24 -6.61 -28.11 5.99
N HIS A 25 -6.79 -26.87 6.46
CA HIS A 25 -7.19 -25.79 5.58
C HIS A 25 -6.06 -25.71 4.56
N SER A 26 -6.19 -26.50 3.49
CA SER A 26 -5.57 -26.20 2.23
C SER A 26 -6.23 -24.89 1.78
N GLN A 27 -5.75 -23.76 2.32
CA GLN A 27 -5.76 -22.53 1.56
C GLN A 27 -4.83 -22.85 0.39
N ALA A 28 -5.43 -23.42 -0.65
CA ALA A 28 -4.76 -23.57 -1.92
C ALA A 28 -4.21 -22.19 -2.27
N ASN A 29 -2.89 -22.08 -2.34
CA ASN A 29 -2.22 -20.98 -3.01
C ASN A 29 -2.78 -20.95 -4.44
N ALA A 30 -3.86 -20.20 -4.65
CA ALA A 30 -4.32 -19.88 -5.98
C ALA A 30 -3.16 -19.13 -6.62
N LYS A 31 -2.41 -19.82 -7.47
CA LYS A 31 -1.29 -19.23 -8.20
C LYS A 31 -1.89 -18.10 -9.03
N LEU A 32 -1.50 -16.85 -8.74
CA LEU A 32 -1.96 -15.69 -9.48
C LEU A 32 -1.76 -15.93 -10.99
N ASP A 33 -2.82 -15.77 -11.78
CA ASP A 33 -2.74 -15.87 -13.25
C ASP A 33 -2.23 -14.54 -13.83
N ILE A 34 -0.93 -14.32 -13.73
CA ILE A 34 -0.30 -13.09 -14.21
C ILE A 34 -0.19 -13.11 -15.74
N LYS A 35 -0.94 -12.22 -16.40
CA LYS A 35 -0.88 -12.00 -17.87
C LYS A 35 0.11 -10.91 -18.31
N LEU A 36 0.84 -10.31 -17.37
CA LEU A 36 1.73 -9.18 -17.65
C LEU A 36 3.03 -9.64 -18.33
N PRO A 37 3.57 -8.88 -19.31
CA PRO A 37 4.87 -9.16 -19.89
C PRO A 37 5.98 -8.78 -18.88
N LEU A 38 6.44 -9.76 -18.09
CA LEU A 38 7.49 -9.60 -17.08
C LEU A 38 8.91 -9.60 -17.68
N ARG A 39 9.11 -8.81 -18.75
CA ARG A 39 10.44 -8.64 -19.36
C ARG A 39 11.40 -7.97 -18.36
N ASN A 40 12.67 -8.33 -18.46
CA ASN A 40 13.72 -7.64 -17.72
C ASN A 40 13.72 -6.14 -18.08
N ASN A 41 14.00 -5.29 -17.10
CA ASN A 41 14.03 -3.83 -17.20
C ASN A 41 12.69 -3.14 -17.49
N SER A 42 11.56 -3.85 -17.43
CA SER A 42 10.23 -3.22 -17.42
C SER A 42 10.06 -2.35 -16.16
N ALA A 43 9.51 -1.15 -16.32
CA ALA A 43 8.95 -0.40 -15.20
C ALA A 43 7.67 -1.10 -14.72
N ARG A 44 7.63 -1.49 -13.44
CA ARG A 44 6.50 -2.19 -12.82
C ARG A 44 6.11 -1.43 -11.57
N PHE A 45 4.84 -1.08 -11.48
CA PHE A 45 4.29 -0.28 -10.38
C PHE A 45 2.84 -0.64 -10.14
N ALA A 46 2.36 -0.34 -8.94
CA ALA A 46 0.94 -0.35 -8.62
C ALA A 46 0.37 1.06 -8.64
N VAL A 47 -0.95 1.16 -8.70
CA VAL A 47 -1.70 2.42 -8.68
C VAL A 47 -2.76 2.29 -7.60
N ILE A 48 -2.88 3.29 -6.74
CA ILE A 48 -3.95 3.42 -5.75
C ILE A 48 -4.45 4.86 -5.74
N GLY A 49 -5.69 5.09 -5.34
CA GLY A 49 -6.28 6.39 -5.06
C GLY A 49 -7.35 6.22 -4.01
N ASP A 50 -7.81 7.32 -3.42
CA ASP A 50 -8.95 7.31 -2.49
C ASP A 50 -8.71 6.30 -1.35
N SER A 51 -7.51 6.42 -0.77
CA SER A 51 -7.00 5.51 0.25
C SER A 51 -6.81 6.25 1.59
N GLY A 52 -6.42 5.53 2.64
CA GLY A 52 -6.11 6.19 3.90
C GLY A 52 -7.32 6.51 4.77
N THR A 53 -8.30 5.60 4.82
CA THR A 53 -9.30 5.61 5.90
C THR A 53 -8.82 4.86 7.13
N GLY A 54 -7.91 3.90 6.97
CA GLY A 54 -7.47 2.98 8.02
C GLY A 54 -8.42 1.79 8.25
N ASP A 55 -9.45 1.65 7.40
CA ASP A 55 -10.46 0.60 7.53
C ASP A 55 -9.99 -0.75 6.98
N LYS A 56 -10.74 -1.81 7.30
CA LYS A 56 -10.45 -3.21 6.96
C LYS A 56 -10.18 -3.40 5.47
N GLU A 57 -10.98 -2.76 4.62
CA GLU A 57 -10.90 -2.85 3.16
C GLU A 57 -9.56 -2.35 2.64
N GLN A 58 -8.99 -1.31 3.27
CA GLN A 58 -7.67 -0.80 2.91
C GLN A 58 -6.56 -1.84 3.20
N TYR A 59 -6.65 -2.55 4.32
CA TYR A 59 -5.72 -3.63 4.65
C TYR A 59 -5.86 -4.83 3.70
N GLU A 60 -7.08 -5.14 3.27
CA GLU A 60 -7.33 -6.19 2.27
C GLU A 60 -6.69 -5.84 0.92
N VAL A 61 -6.85 -4.60 0.46
CA VAL A 61 -6.17 -4.10 -0.75
C VAL A 61 -4.65 -4.14 -0.57
N ALA A 62 -4.11 -3.70 0.56
CA ALA A 62 -2.67 -3.73 0.81
C ALA A 62 -2.10 -5.15 0.80
N LYS A 63 -2.85 -6.14 1.31
CA LYS A 63 -2.48 -7.56 1.26
C LYS A 63 -2.46 -8.08 -0.17
N GLU A 64 -3.45 -7.75 -0.98
CA GLU A 64 -3.46 -8.11 -2.40
C GLU A 64 -2.30 -7.45 -3.16
N MET A 65 -2.01 -6.17 -2.88
CA MET A 65 -0.85 -5.48 -3.44
C MET A 65 0.46 -6.20 -3.11
N GLU A 66 0.67 -6.64 -1.86
CA GLU A 66 1.88 -7.40 -1.49
C GLU A 66 1.94 -8.77 -2.20
N THR A 67 0.81 -9.46 -2.32
CA THR A 67 0.72 -10.73 -3.07
C THR A 67 1.14 -10.53 -4.53
N TYR A 68 0.63 -9.48 -5.17
CA TYR A 68 1.02 -9.11 -6.54
C TYR A 68 2.47 -8.63 -6.61
N ARG A 69 2.98 -7.92 -5.60
CA ARG A 69 4.38 -7.46 -5.56
C ARG A 69 5.34 -8.64 -5.60
N GLN A 70 5.05 -9.70 -4.85
CA GLN A 70 5.88 -10.91 -4.82
C GLN A 70 5.88 -11.64 -6.17
N ALA A 71 4.74 -11.64 -6.88
CA ALA A 71 4.62 -12.30 -8.18
C ALA A 71 5.17 -11.46 -9.36
N VAL A 72 4.90 -10.15 -9.35
CA VAL A 72 5.18 -9.22 -10.47
C VAL A 72 6.49 -8.47 -10.25
N GLY A 73 6.87 -8.16 -9.02
CA GLY A 73 8.12 -7.48 -8.68
C GLY A 73 8.11 -5.97 -8.94
N PHE A 74 7.04 -5.26 -8.53
CA PHE A 74 7.03 -3.80 -8.54
C PHE A 74 7.77 -3.22 -7.31
N ASP A 75 8.42 -2.07 -7.48
CA ASP A 75 9.20 -1.38 -6.44
C ASP A 75 8.65 0.01 -6.08
N PHE A 76 7.56 0.43 -6.72
CA PHE A 76 6.88 1.69 -6.39
C PHE A 76 5.37 1.64 -6.68
N VAL A 77 4.68 2.61 -6.09
CA VAL A 77 3.24 2.87 -6.21
C VAL A 77 3.08 4.35 -6.55
N ILE A 78 2.20 4.68 -7.50
CA ILE A 78 1.68 6.05 -7.64
C ILE A 78 0.36 6.16 -6.89
N MET A 79 0.19 7.24 -6.12
CA MET A 79 -1.05 7.52 -5.39
C MET A 79 -1.79 8.65 -6.10
N LEU A 80 -3.05 8.42 -6.46
CA LEU A 80 -3.84 9.34 -7.28
C LEU A 80 -4.46 10.48 -6.47
N GLY A 81 -4.11 10.66 -5.19
CA GLY A 81 -4.70 11.65 -4.29
C GLY A 81 -5.80 11.06 -3.42
N ASP A 82 -6.24 11.88 -2.46
CA ASP A 82 -7.01 11.44 -1.30
C ASP A 82 -6.24 10.30 -0.60
N ASN A 83 -5.08 10.67 -0.06
CA ASN A 83 -4.12 9.78 0.56
C ASN A 83 -4.43 9.57 2.05
N ILE A 84 -5.02 10.56 2.72
CA ILE A 84 -5.39 10.52 4.15
C ILE A 84 -6.75 11.19 4.35
N TYR A 85 -7.74 10.44 4.84
CA TYR A 85 -9.06 11.01 5.16
C TYR A 85 -9.15 11.49 6.62
N GLY A 86 -9.65 12.70 6.83
CA GLY A 86 -10.00 13.22 8.16
C GLY A 86 -8.84 13.98 8.82
N GLY A 87 -8.29 13.45 9.91
CA GLY A 87 -7.13 14.07 10.57
C GLY A 87 -5.82 13.85 9.81
N HIS A 88 -4.88 14.80 9.94
CA HIS A 88 -3.54 14.77 9.32
C HIS A 88 -2.43 14.92 10.38
N ASP A 89 -2.66 14.44 11.60
CA ASP A 89 -1.62 14.37 12.63
C ASP A 89 -0.72 13.15 12.40
N PRO A 90 0.48 13.07 13.02
CA PRO A 90 1.36 11.91 12.88
C PRO A 90 0.71 10.54 13.17
N ARG A 91 -0.30 10.51 14.06
CA ARG A 91 -1.07 9.29 14.36
C ARG A 91 -1.95 8.86 13.20
N ASP A 92 -2.50 9.80 12.44
CA ASP A 92 -3.31 9.51 11.26
C ASP A 92 -2.45 8.88 10.16
N PHE A 93 -1.26 9.42 9.89
CA PHE A 93 -0.31 8.80 8.95
C PHE A 93 0.08 7.38 9.38
N ALA A 94 0.35 7.18 10.67
CA ALA A 94 0.66 5.85 11.19
C ALA A 94 -0.52 4.88 10.96
N GLN A 95 -1.74 5.31 11.28
CA GLN A 95 -2.94 4.46 11.21
C GLN A 95 -3.47 4.21 9.81
N LYS A 96 -3.37 5.20 8.94
CA LYS A 96 -4.03 5.22 7.62
C LYS A 96 -3.06 4.99 6.47
N PHE A 97 -1.75 5.00 6.73
CA PHE A 97 -0.75 4.71 5.70
C PHE A 97 0.30 3.71 6.17
N GLU A 98 1.01 4.00 7.26
CA GLU A 98 2.17 3.17 7.65
C GLU A 98 1.76 1.75 8.05
N MET A 99 0.71 1.59 8.86
CA MET A 99 0.24 0.27 9.29
C MET A 99 -0.43 -0.52 8.16
N PRO A 100 -1.37 0.03 7.35
CA PRO A 100 -1.96 -0.69 6.23
C PRO A 100 -0.91 -1.19 5.22
N TYR A 101 0.06 -0.35 4.88
CA TYR A 101 1.05 -0.65 3.84
C TYR A 101 2.40 -1.13 4.40
N LYS A 102 2.46 -1.52 5.67
CA LYS A 102 3.71 -1.90 6.35
C LYS A 102 4.54 -2.92 5.57
N SER A 103 3.92 -3.98 5.05
CA SER A 103 4.63 -5.02 4.28
C SER A 103 5.31 -4.48 3.03
N LEU A 104 4.66 -3.53 2.32
CA LEU A 104 5.23 -2.87 1.15
C LEU A 104 6.37 -1.92 1.55
N LEU A 105 6.18 -1.15 2.62
CA LEU A 105 7.18 -0.21 3.14
C LEU A 105 8.45 -0.93 3.62
N ASP A 106 8.28 -2.03 4.37
CA ASP A 106 9.38 -2.87 4.83
C ASP A 106 10.14 -3.51 3.66
N ALA A 107 9.43 -3.82 2.56
CA ALA A 107 10.03 -4.29 1.31
C ALA A 107 10.70 -3.17 0.48
N GLY A 108 10.70 -1.93 0.97
CA GLY A 108 11.34 -0.78 0.32
C GLY A 108 10.53 -0.13 -0.81
N VAL A 109 9.26 -0.49 -0.97
CA VAL A 109 8.37 0.08 -1.98
C VAL A 109 8.18 1.57 -1.73
N LYS A 110 8.36 2.39 -2.78
CA LYS A 110 8.18 3.85 -2.71
C LYS A 110 6.77 4.26 -3.13
N PHE A 111 6.19 5.24 -2.46
CA PHE A 111 4.88 5.79 -2.79
C PHE A 111 5.04 7.22 -3.31
N TYR A 112 4.57 7.50 -4.52
CA TYR A 112 4.65 8.82 -5.15
C TYR A 112 3.26 9.42 -5.26
N ALA A 113 2.92 10.33 -4.35
CA ALA A 113 1.57 10.86 -4.26
C ALA A 113 1.32 12.09 -5.16
N SER A 114 0.10 12.21 -5.64
CA SER A 114 -0.56 13.48 -5.96
C SER A 114 -1.51 13.87 -4.81
N LEU A 115 -2.04 15.08 -4.84
CA LEU A 115 -3.02 15.58 -3.88
C LEU A 115 -4.44 15.46 -4.43
N GLY A 116 -5.36 15.01 -3.59
CA GLY A 116 -6.81 15.07 -3.78
C GLY A 116 -7.45 16.13 -2.91
N ASN A 117 -8.79 16.23 -2.95
CA ASN A 117 -9.51 17.29 -2.24
C ASN A 117 -9.68 17.03 -0.74
N HIS A 118 -9.40 15.82 -0.27
CA HIS A 118 -9.35 15.50 1.16
C HIS A 118 -7.98 15.67 1.80
N ASP A 119 -6.93 15.89 1.01
CA ASP A 119 -5.56 15.99 1.50
C ASP A 119 -5.22 17.39 2.02
N ASP A 120 -4.38 17.46 3.05
CA ASP A 120 -3.80 18.74 3.49
C ASP A 120 -2.46 18.99 2.77
N PRO A 121 -2.42 19.91 1.79
CA PRO A 121 -1.20 20.14 1.02
C PRO A 121 -0.09 20.81 1.82
N ASN A 122 -0.36 21.41 2.99
CA ASN A 122 0.69 21.97 3.84
C ASN A 122 1.40 20.91 4.68
N VAL A 123 0.74 19.77 4.88
CA VAL A 123 1.26 18.66 5.68
C VAL A 123 1.78 17.54 4.78
N GLU A 124 0.96 17.05 3.86
CA GLU A 124 1.24 15.82 3.10
C GLU A 124 2.39 15.97 2.12
N ARG A 125 2.55 17.14 1.48
CA ARG A 125 3.72 17.38 0.61
C ARG A 125 5.05 17.26 1.35
N LEU A 126 5.04 17.47 2.67
CA LEU A 126 6.22 17.37 3.55
C LEU A 126 6.39 15.97 4.15
N TYR A 127 5.39 15.10 4.02
CA TYR A 127 5.44 13.75 4.54
C TYR A 127 6.36 12.88 3.67
N LYS A 128 7.55 12.58 4.19
CA LYS A 128 8.63 11.93 3.43
C LYS A 128 8.21 10.64 2.70
N PRO A 129 7.40 9.73 3.28
CA PRO A 129 6.99 8.51 2.60
C PRO A 129 6.19 8.71 1.30
N PHE A 130 5.57 9.88 1.09
CA PHE A 130 4.84 10.21 -0.14
C PHE A 130 5.72 10.69 -1.31
N ASN A 131 7.03 10.86 -1.06
CA ASN A 131 8.03 11.22 -2.08
C ASN A 131 7.68 12.48 -2.90
N MET A 132 6.93 13.41 -2.32
CA MET A 132 6.55 14.69 -2.95
C MET A 132 7.63 15.77 -2.82
N ASN A 133 8.61 15.57 -1.93
CA ASN A 133 9.75 16.47 -1.70
C ASN A 133 9.35 17.94 -1.42
N GLY A 134 8.21 18.15 -0.78
CA GLY A 134 7.71 19.49 -0.46
C GLY A 134 6.98 20.18 -1.62
N GLU A 135 6.79 19.53 -2.76
CA GLU A 135 6.12 20.12 -3.92
C GLU A 135 4.68 19.61 -4.05
N ARG A 136 3.78 20.46 -4.58
CA ARG A 136 2.38 20.07 -4.85
C ARG A 136 2.24 19.25 -6.14
N TYR A 137 3.12 19.50 -7.09
CA TYR A 137 3.25 18.80 -8.36
C TYR A 137 4.72 18.51 -8.62
N HIS A 138 5.03 17.34 -9.15
CA HIS A 138 6.42 16.88 -9.29
C HIS A 138 6.56 15.85 -10.40
N THR A 139 7.81 15.56 -10.75
CA THR A 139 8.15 14.56 -11.76
C THR A 139 9.29 13.68 -11.31
N PHE A 140 9.25 12.41 -11.70
CA PHE A 140 10.33 11.46 -11.46
C PHE A 140 10.44 10.48 -12.64
N LYS A 141 11.56 9.75 -12.71
CA LYS A 141 11.83 8.77 -13.77
C LYS A 141 12.03 7.37 -13.20
N LYS A 142 11.53 6.37 -13.93
CA LYS A 142 11.79 4.94 -13.69
C LYS A 142 12.04 4.27 -15.03
N GLY A 143 13.31 3.95 -15.29
CA GLY A 143 13.73 3.49 -16.62
C GLY A 143 13.43 4.54 -17.69
N ASP A 144 12.77 4.12 -18.77
CA ASP A 144 12.39 4.97 -19.90
C ASP A 144 10.96 5.56 -19.78
N VAL A 145 10.49 5.69 -18.54
CA VAL A 145 9.20 6.28 -18.21
C VAL A 145 9.42 7.50 -17.33
N GLN A 146 8.81 8.62 -17.70
CA GLN A 146 8.72 9.81 -16.85
C GLN A 146 7.28 9.99 -16.36
N PHE A 147 7.14 10.18 -15.06
CA PHE A 147 5.87 10.35 -14.36
C PHE A 147 5.69 11.82 -13.98
N PHE A 148 4.47 12.31 -14.04
CA PHE A 148 4.09 13.69 -13.72
C PHE A 148 2.90 13.66 -12.77
N ALA A 149 3.16 13.93 -11.49
CA ALA A 149 2.12 14.09 -10.48
C ALA A 149 1.62 15.53 -10.55
N LEU A 150 0.32 15.72 -10.80
CA LEU A 150 -0.29 17.04 -10.88
C LEU A 150 -1.25 17.25 -9.71
N ASP A 151 -1.32 18.49 -9.25
CA ASP A 151 -2.32 18.94 -8.30
C ASP A 151 -3.54 19.46 -9.04
N SER A 152 -4.55 18.61 -9.13
CA SER A 152 -5.82 18.91 -9.77
C SER A 152 -6.76 19.80 -8.94
N ASN A 153 -6.51 19.97 -7.63
CA ASN A 153 -7.33 20.87 -6.81
C ASN A 153 -7.18 22.33 -7.27
N TYR A 154 -5.98 22.68 -7.74
CA TYR A 154 -5.68 24.02 -8.21
C TYR A 154 -4.66 24.01 -9.35
N MET A 155 -5.17 23.92 -10.58
CA MET A 155 -4.38 23.97 -11.80
C MET A 155 -4.09 25.42 -12.22
N ASP A 156 -3.11 26.06 -11.59
CA ASP A 156 -2.72 27.43 -11.90
C ASP A 156 -1.83 27.55 -13.15
N ALA A 157 -1.62 28.79 -13.60
CA ALA A 157 -0.80 29.08 -14.77
C ALA A 157 0.67 28.63 -14.60
N LYS A 158 1.20 28.59 -13.37
CA LYS A 158 2.57 28.14 -13.09
C LYS A 158 2.68 26.64 -13.29
N GLN A 159 1.74 25.86 -12.76
CA GLN A 159 1.68 24.41 -12.93
C GLN A 159 1.47 24.05 -14.40
N LEU A 160 0.57 24.74 -15.12
CA LEU A 160 0.37 24.53 -16.55
C LEU A 160 1.65 24.77 -17.36
N THR A 161 2.35 25.87 -17.09
CA THR A 161 3.63 26.18 -17.73
C THR A 161 4.69 25.13 -17.38
N TRP A 162 4.76 24.72 -16.11
CA TRP A 162 5.69 23.72 -15.63
C TRP A 162 5.49 22.37 -16.32
N VAL A 163 4.25 21.87 -16.42
CA VAL A 163 3.98 20.57 -17.05
C VAL A 163 4.23 20.62 -18.56
N GLU A 164 3.84 21.70 -19.23
CA GLU A 164 4.11 21.88 -20.67
C GLU A 164 5.61 21.86 -20.97
N GLN A 165 6.41 22.60 -20.20
CA GLN A 165 7.86 22.65 -20.36
C GLN A 165 8.50 21.28 -20.10
N ASN A 166 8.13 20.62 -19.00
CA ASN A 166 8.73 19.32 -18.67
C ASN A 166 8.34 18.24 -19.69
N LEU A 167 7.09 18.21 -20.17
CA LEU A 167 6.66 17.30 -21.24
C LEU A 167 7.44 17.51 -22.53
N ARG A 168 7.64 18.78 -22.95
CA ARG A 168 8.42 19.12 -24.15
C ARG A 168 9.89 18.74 -24.03
N SER A 169 10.49 18.95 -22.86
CA SER A 169 11.91 18.61 -22.61
C SER A 169 12.16 17.11 -22.39
N SER A 170 11.10 16.34 -22.15
CA SER A 170 11.24 14.94 -21.75
C SER A 170 11.56 14.05 -22.95
N GLY A 171 12.79 13.52 -22.96
CA GLY A 171 13.23 12.48 -23.89
C GLY A 171 12.77 11.06 -23.53
N ALA A 172 11.95 10.88 -22.49
CA ALA A 172 11.44 9.55 -22.13
C ALA A 172 10.47 9.04 -23.19
N HIS A 173 10.56 7.76 -23.54
CA HIS A 173 9.65 7.14 -24.50
C HIS A 173 8.20 7.14 -23.98
N TRP A 174 8.03 6.85 -22.69
CA TRP A 174 6.72 6.90 -22.03
C TRP A 174 6.62 8.09 -21.08
N LYS A 175 5.47 8.76 -21.12
CA LYS A 175 5.13 9.89 -20.26
C LYS A 175 3.77 9.61 -19.63
N ILE A 176 3.71 9.58 -18.30
CA ILE A 176 2.49 9.24 -17.55
C ILE A 176 2.15 10.40 -16.63
N CYS A 177 1.06 11.09 -16.92
CA CYS A 177 0.49 12.10 -16.03
C CYS A 177 -0.56 11.44 -15.11
N TYR A 178 -0.59 11.83 -13.85
CA TYR A 178 -1.57 11.34 -12.88
C TYR A 178 -1.96 12.44 -11.88
N PHE A 179 -3.21 12.38 -11.43
CA PHE A 179 -3.87 13.37 -10.58
C PHE A 179 -5.22 12.81 -10.09
N HIS A 180 -5.86 13.53 -9.16
CA HIS A 180 -7.07 13.08 -8.47
C HIS A 180 -8.36 13.23 -9.28
N HIS A 181 -8.71 14.44 -9.70
CA HIS A 181 -9.99 14.69 -10.36
C HIS A 181 -9.95 14.24 -11.84
N PRO A 182 -10.81 13.31 -12.28
CA PRO A 182 -10.85 12.88 -13.68
C PRO A 182 -11.25 14.03 -14.62
N LEU A 183 -10.80 13.95 -15.88
CA LEU A 183 -11.08 14.91 -16.96
C LEU A 183 -12.42 14.66 -17.66
#